data_AF-A0A672H6F3-F1
#
_entry.id   AF-A0A672H6F3-F1
#
_cell.length_a   1.000
_cell.length_b   1.000
_cell.length_c   1.000
_cell.angle_alpha   90.00
_cell.angle_beta   90.00
_cell.angle_gamma   90.00
#
_symmetry.space_group_name_H-M   'P 1'
#
loop_
_entity.id
_entity.type
_entity.pdbx_description
1 polymer ?
#
loop_
_entity_poly.entity_id
_entity_poly.type
_entity_poly.pdbx_seq_one_letter_code
_entity_poly.pdbx_strand_id
1 'polypeptide(L)'
;MPGGGGGPPGQRDQRGQPVSSSWWGSKRLDYALYCPDVLTAFPTVALPHLFHASYWESTDVAAFVLRQVQEPFSEASLLDSAPFSPSSPREKWLRRRTHVKLRNVTSNHRVNDVIATEDGPQTLVGRFMYGPLDMVTLTGEKVDVLLMTQPQSGRWVHFDTEVTNSSGRVTYNIPKSKRLGLGVYPIKMVVKGDQTSAEAYLTVLPRGMECVVFSIDGSFAASVSIMGSDPKVRPGAVDVVRHWQDLGYLIIYITGRPDMQKQRVVSWLSQHNFPHGMIFFSEGLVHDPLRQKTIFLRNLIQECHIKINSAYGSMKDISVYNMLGLSPSQIYIVGRPSKKYQNQCQFLSEGYAAHLSTLQFGHRARPKKSSSVRMVLRKGSFGLSAKPDFLCKRTHLRRTMSVQQPDPPCTPNPKPERAQSQPESDKDHGGGGGGGTGGPGVWGRASMHRGDTTP
;
A
#
# COMPACT_ATOMS: atom_id res chain seq x y z
N MET A 1 82.79 -12.70 21.69
CA MET A 1 83.81 -12.20 20.74
C MET A 1 83.96 -13.24 19.64
N PRO A 2 83.95 -12.85 18.36
CA PRO A 2 82.88 -12.22 17.59
C PRO A 2 82.44 -13.14 16.42
N GLY A 3 81.25 -13.04 15.84
CA GLY A 3 80.79 -11.99 14.92
C GLY A 3 80.25 -12.72 13.67
N GLY A 4 79.30 -12.26 12.87
CA GLY A 4 78.51 -11.04 12.78
C GLY A 4 77.73 -11.16 11.46
N GLY A 5 76.53 -10.59 11.37
CA GLY A 5 75.76 -10.61 10.12
C GLY A 5 74.34 -10.12 10.37
N GLY A 6 74.12 -8.83 10.17
CA GLY A 6 72.89 -8.12 10.52
C GLY A 6 71.65 -8.57 9.75
N GLY A 7 70.55 -8.74 10.49
CA GLY A 7 69.20 -8.81 9.94
C GLY A 7 68.66 -7.41 9.62
N PRO A 8 67.86 -7.25 8.55
CA PRO A 8 67.36 -5.96 8.11
C PRO A 8 66.29 -5.39 9.07
N PRO A 9 66.12 -4.06 9.12
CA PRO A 9 65.25 -3.39 10.08
C PRO A 9 63.77 -3.59 9.75
N GLY A 10 62.96 -3.65 10.81
CA GLY A 10 61.52 -3.88 10.75
C GLY A 10 60.76 -2.92 9.83
N GLN A 11 59.84 -3.49 9.07
CA GLN A 11 58.77 -2.77 8.38
C GLN A 11 57.95 -2.03 9.44
N ARG A 12 58.20 -0.71 9.55
CA ARG A 12 57.28 0.21 10.23
C ARG A 12 55.96 0.21 9.46
N ASP A 13 54.87 0.04 10.21
CA ASP A 13 53.49 0.30 9.80
C ASP A 13 53.41 1.57 8.93
N GLN A 14 53.09 1.43 7.65
CA GLN A 14 52.68 2.55 6.79
C GLN A 14 51.22 2.97 7.06
N ARG A 15 50.82 3.05 8.33
CA ARG A 15 49.52 3.60 8.71
C ARG A 15 49.70 5.05 9.13
N GLY A 16 49.83 5.92 8.14
CA GLY A 16 49.99 7.34 8.40
C GLY A 16 50.12 8.25 7.18
N GLN A 17 49.63 7.85 6.00
CA GLN A 17 49.39 8.87 4.97
C GLN A 17 48.09 9.63 5.32
N PRO A 18 48.12 10.97 5.37
CA PRO A 18 46.92 11.75 5.62
C PRO A 18 45.97 11.54 4.43
N VAL A 19 44.76 11.03 4.69
CA VAL A 19 43.68 10.79 3.72
C VAL A 19 43.40 12.02 2.83
N SER A 20 43.81 13.22 3.26
CA SER A 20 43.69 14.46 2.51
C SER A 20 44.50 14.52 1.20
N SER A 21 45.56 13.72 1.02
CA SER A 21 46.36 13.78 -0.21
C SER A 21 45.77 13.02 -1.40
N SER A 22 44.74 12.19 -1.19
CA SER A 22 44.07 11.40 -2.24
C SER A 22 42.56 11.59 -2.28
N TRP A 23 42.05 12.66 -1.65
CA TRP A 23 40.60 12.84 -1.49
C TRP A 23 39.88 13.12 -2.82
N TRP A 24 40.59 13.79 -3.73
CA TRP A 24 40.16 13.99 -5.09
C TRP A 24 40.64 12.79 -5.92
N GLY A 25 39.80 11.79 -6.09
CA GLY A 25 40.08 10.66 -6.98
C GLY A 25 40.38 11.13 -8.41
N SER A 26 40.96 10.26 -9.24
CA SER A 26 41.35 10.57 -10.63
C SER A 26 40.19 10.83 -11.60
N LYS A 27 38.94 10.77 -11.11
CA LYS A 27 37.71 10.98 -11.90
C LYS A 27 36.93 12.14 -11.31
N ARG A 28 36.73 13.18 -12.11
CA ARG A 28 35.78 14.25 -11.84
C ARG A 28 34.39 13.77 -12.25
N LEU A 29 33.43 13.87 -11.32
CA LEU A 29 32.02 13.57 -11.56
C LEU A 29 31.24 14.87 -11.52
N ASP A 30 30.81 15.34 -12.69
CA ASP A 30 29.91 16.50 -12.79
C ASP A 30 28.45 15.98 -12.86
N TYR A 31 27.61 16.40 -11.92
CA TYR A 31 26.18 16.04 -11.89
C TYR A 31 25.30 17.28 -11.97
N ALA A 32 24.26 17.22 -12.80
CA ALA A 32 23.17 18.19 -12.81
C ALA A 32 22.09 17.76 -11.81
N LEU A 33 21.78 18.62 -10.84
CA LEU A 33 20.68 18.39 -9.92
C LEU A 33 19.36 18.67 -10.61
N TYR A 34 18.43 17.71 -10.54
CA TYR A 34 17.05 17.96 -10.93
C TYR A 34 16.40 18.84 -9.86
N CYS A 35 15.97 20.04 -10.26
CA CYS A 35 15.18 20.94 -9.43
C CYS A 35 13.69 20.64 -9.68
N PRO A 36 12.93 20.15 -8.68
CA PRO A 36 11.49 20.00 -8.82
C PRO A 36 10.83 21.35 -9.11
N ASP A 37 9.84 21.37 -10.01
CA ASP A 37 9.14 22.60 -10.40
C ASP A 37 8.55 23.37 -9.20
N VAL A 38 8.22 22.68 -8.11
CA VAL A 38 7.71 23.28 -6.86
C VAL A 38 8.74 24.22 -6.21
N LEU A 39 10.04 23.97 -6.38
CA LEU A 39 11.09 24.83 -5.83
C LEU A 39 11.16 26.18 -6.56
N THR A 40 10.69 26.28 -7.80
CA THR A 40 10.64 27.56 -8.54
C THR A 40 9.68 28.58 -7.92
N ALA A 41 8.76 28.13 -7.05
CA ALA A 41 7.83 28.99 -6.32
C ALA A 41 8.45 29.64 -5.07
N PHE A 42 9.66 29.22 -4.66
CA PHE A 42 10.36 29.80 -3.51
C PHE A 42 11.22 31.00 -3.94
N PRO A 43 11.39 32.00 -3.05
CA PRO A 43 12.29 33.12 -3.32
C PRO A 43 13.70 32.63 -3.64
N THR A 44 14.36 33.23 -4.64
CA THR A 44 15.72 32.85 -5.08
C THR A 44 16.73 32.86 -3.95
N VAL A 45 16.55 33.73 -2.95
CA VAL A 45 17.38 33.83 -1.74
C VAL A 45 17.27 32.62 -0.81
N ALA A 46 16.17 31.87 -0.84
CA ALA A 46 15.94 30.68 -0.02
C ALA A 46 16.44 29.39 -0.70
N LEU A 47 16.61 29.42 -2.03
CA LEU A 47 17.00 28.24 -2.81
C LEU A 47 18.35 27.64 -2.38
N PRO A 48 19.43 28.40 -2.14
CA PRO A 48 20.71 27.81 -1.72
C PRO A 48 20.58 27.00 -0.42
N HIS A 49 19.80 27.49 0.54
CA HIS A 49 19.57 26.80 1.81
C HIS A 49 18.70 25.56 1.65
N LEU A 50 17.66 25.61 0.82
CA LEU A 50 16.82 24.46 0.50
C LEU A 50 17.60 23.37 -0.24
N PHE A 51 18.45 23.75 -1.20
CA PHE A 51 19.32 22.81 -1.90
C PHE A 51 20.39 22.23 -0.97
N HIS A 52 20.98 23.06 -0.10
CA HIS A 52 21.96 22.59 0.87
C HIS A 52 21.36 21.57 1.85
N ALA A 53 20.19 21.86 2.43
CA ALA A 53 19.50 20.93 3.32
C ALA A 53 19.08 19.65 2.58
N SER A 54 18.49 19.77 1.38
CA SER A 54 18.03 18.61 0.61
C SER A 54 19.18 17.73 0.09
N TYR A 55 20.37 18.28 -0.10
CA TYR A 55 21.52 17.55 -0.65
C TYR A 55 22.44 17.02 0.45
N TRP A 56 22.87 17.87 1.38
CA TRP A 56 23.88 17.51 2.39
C TRP A 56 23.29 16.84 3.64
N GLU A 57 22.01 17.07 3.96
CA GLU A 57 21.33 16.34 5.03
C GLU A 57 20.60 15.09 4.52
N SER A 58 20.61 14.86 3.20
CA SER A 58 20.04 13.65 2.62
C SER A 58 20.95 12.46 2.84
N THR A 59 20.48 11.53 3.66
CA THR A 59 21.09 10.21 3.85
C THR A 59 21.24 9.44 2.54
N ASP A 60 20.43 9.73 1.53
CA ASP A 60 20.50 9.07 0.22
C ASP A 60 21.71 9.54 -0.59
N VAL A 61 22.04 10.84 -0.52
CA VAL A 61 23.25 11.40 -1.14
C VAL A 61 24.49 10.89 -0.43
N ALA A 62 24.49 10.89 0.91
CA ALA A 62 25.58 10.32 1.71
C ALA A 62 25.78 8.82 1.41
N ALA A 63 24.70 8.03 1.35
CA ALA A 63 24.75 6.61 1.00
C ALA A 63 25.23 6.38 -0.44
N PHE A 64 24.86 7.25 -1.38
CA PHE A 64 25.33 7.18 -2.76
C PHE A 64 26.84 7.45 -2.86
N VAL A 65 27.34 8.51 -2.23
CA VAL A 65 28.77 8.83 -2.20
C VAL A 65 29.55 7.70 -1.52
N LEU A 66 29.07 7.19 -0.39
CA LEU A 66 29.70 6.05 0.30
C LEU A 66 29.78 4.79 -0.58
N ARG A 67 28.75 4.50 -1.38
CA ARG A 67 28.80 3.38 -2.35
C ARG A 67 29.82 3.58 -3.47
N GLN A 68 30.14 4.82 -3.83
CA GLN A 68 31.20 5.10 -4.82
C GLN A 68 32.61 5.01 -4.21
N VAL A 69 32.74 5.22 -2.89
CA VAL A 69 34.03 5.18 -2.17
C VAL A 69 34.33 3.78 -1.64
N GLN A 70 33.33 2.93 -1.39
CA GLN A 70 33.48 1.61 -0.78
C GLN A 70 33.69 0.44 -1.78
N GLU A 71 34.35 0.71 -2.91
CA GLU A 71 35.11 -0.23 -3.79
C GLU A 71 34.55 -0.65 -5.17
N PRO A 72 35.44 -0.68 -6.20
CA PRO A 72 35.53 -1.75 -7.20
C PRO A 72 36.53 -2.89 -6.83
N PHE A 73 37.20 -2.86 -5.67
CA PHE A 73 37.94 -4.01 -5.15
C PHE A 73 37.02 -5.07 -4.51
N SER A 74 36.28 -5.80 -5.33
CA SER A 74 35.89 -7.19 -5.05
C SER A 74 35.30 -7.80 -6.32
N GLU A 75 36.02 -7.68 -7.44
CA GLU A 75 35.66 -8.42 -8.67
C GLU A 75 36.17 -9.88 -8.67
N ALA A 76 36.91 -10.33 -7.65
CA ALA A 76 37.49 -11.68 -7.63
C ALA A 76 36.55 -12.80 -7.11
N SER A 77 35.32 -12.50 -6.66
CA SER A 77 34.35 -13.53 -6.20
C SER A 77 33.02 -13.54 -6.98
N LEU A 78 32.97 -12.91 -8.15
CA LEU A 78 31.78 -12.74 -8.98
C LEU A 78 31.42 -13.95 -9.87
N LEU A 79 31.95 -15.14 -9.61
CA LEU A 79 31.71 -16.30 -10.48
C LEU A 79 30.45 -17.12 -10.18
N ASP A 80 29.63 -16.79 -9.17
CA ASP A 80 28.41 -17.58 -8.92
C ASP A 80 27.19 -16.78 -8.43
N SER A 81 27.11 -15.48 -8.72
CA SER A 81 25.87 -14.72 -8.50
C SER A 81 25.80 -13.53 -9.42
N ALA A 82 25.22 -13.76 -10.59
CA ALA A 82 24.89 -12.70 -11.52
C ALA A 82 23.93 -11.69 -10.84
N PRO A 83 24.28 -10.39 -10.77
CA PRO A 83 23.29 -9.36 -10.51
C PRO A 83 22.18 -9.46 -11.56
N PHE A 84 20.92 -9.33 -11.12
CA PHE A 84 19.74 -9.44 -11.96
C PHE A 84 19.83 -8.42 -13.12
N SER A 85 20.15 -8.89 -14.31
CA SER A 85 19.95 -8.11 -15.53
C SER A 85 18.56 -8.43 -16.07
N PRO A 86 17.75 -7.43 -16.48
CA PRO A 86 16.53 -7.64 -17.27
C PRO A 86 16.75 -8.46 -18.56
N SER A 87 18.01 -8.72 -18.91
CA SER A 87 18.48 -9.55 -20.02
C SER A 87 18.79 -11.01 -19.63
N SER A 88 18.31 -11.51 -18.48
CA SER A 88 18.31 -12.97 -18.23
C SER A 88 17.64 -13.67 -19.41
N PRO A 89 18.26 -14.72 -20.00
CA PRO A 89 17.72 -15.33 -21.21
C PRO A 89 16.31 -15.83 -20.96
N ARG A 90 15.34 -15.31 -21.73
CA ARG A 90 13.95 -15.73 -21.65
C ARG A 90 13.87 -17.20 -22.03
N GLU A 91 13.35 -18.02 -21.13
CA GLU A 91 13.14 -19.44 -21.46
C GLU A 91 12.01 -19.55 -22.48
N LYS A 92 12.15 -20.48 -23.41
CA LYS A 92 11.07 -20.78 -24.35
C LYS A 92 9.85 -21.29 -23.59
N TRP A 93 8.68 -20.70 -23.85
CA TRP A 93 7.40 -21.16 -23.29
C TRP A 93 7.22 -22.67 -23.50
N LEU A 94 6.78 -23.36 -22.46
CA LEU A 94 6.53 -24.80 -22.52
C LEU A 94 5.35 -25.11 -23.44
N ARG A 95 4.30 -24.28 -23.43
CA ARG A 95 3.14 -24.47 -24.30
C ARG A 95 3.21 -23.51 -25.49
N ARG A 96 3.11 -24.08 -26.70
CA ARG A 96 3.21 -23.34 -27.98
C ARG A 96 2.26 -22.15 -28.10
N ARG A 97 1.06 -22.24 -27.53
CA ARG A 97 0.03 -21.20 -27.62
C ARG A 97 0.19 -20.09 -26.57
N THR A 98 1.05 -20.24 -25.56
CA THR A 98 1.19 -19.27 -24.47
C THR A 98 1.59 -17.90 -24.99
N HIS A 99 2.66 -17.82 -25.80
CA HIS A 99 3.11 -16.55 -26.40
C HIS A 99 2.00 -15.81 -27.18
N VAL A 100 1.14 -16.55 -27.88
CA VAL A 100 0.03 -15.98 -28.65
C VAL A 100 -1.05 -15.41 -27.71
N LYS A 101 -1.40 -16.13 -26.65
CA LYS A 101 -2.39 -15.69 -25.65
C LYS A 101 -1.93 -14.48 -24.85
N LEU A 102 -0.63 -14.37 -24.61
CA LEU A 102 -0.05 -13.30 -23.81
C LEU A 102 0.30 -12.04 -24.62
N ARG A 103 0.11 -12.08 -25.95
CA ARG A 103 0.34 -10.93 -26.80
C ARG A 103 -0.65 -9.80 -26.45
N ASN A 104 -0.11 -8.62 -26.15
CA ASN A 104 -0.87 -7.40 -25.83
C ASN A 104 -1.70 -7.44 -24.53
N VAL A 105 -1.42 -8.35 -23.60
CA VAL A 105 -2.02 -8.35 -22.26
C VAL A 105 -0.98 -8.01 -21.20
N THR A 106 -1.40 -7.30 -20.16
CA THR A 106 -0.54 -6.92 -19.03
C THR A 106 -0.58 -7.97 -17.93
N SER A 107 0.54 -8.19 -17.25
CA SER A 107 0.61 -9.11 -16.11
C SER A 107 -0.17 -8.57 -14.90
N ASN A 108 -0.98 -9.41 -14.26
CA ASN A 108 -1.66 -9.14 -13.00
C ASN A 108 -1.33 -10.22 -11.97
N HIS A 109 -0.03 -10.48 -11.79
CA HIS A 109 0.49 -11.52 -10.90
C HIS A 109 0.39 -11.11 -9.44
N ARG A 110 0.26 -12.11 -8.57
CA ARG A 110 0.09 -11.93 -7.13
C ARG A 110 0.89 -12.96 -6.39
N VAL A 111 1.56 -12.53 -5.35
CA VAL A 111 2.09 -13.42 -4.31
C VAL A 111 1.47 -12.97 -3.01
N ASN A 112 1.02 -13.92 -2.19
CA ASN A 112 0.45 -13.59 -0.89
C ASN A 112 1.57 -13.29 0.10
N ASP A 113 1.34 -12.30 0.96
CA ASP A 113 2.18 -12.14 2.14
C ASP A 113 1.97 -13.37 3.03
N VAL A 114 3.05 -13.91 3.60
CA VAL A 114 3.03 -15.14 4.39
C VAL A 114 3.44 -14.79 5.81
N ILE A 115 2.65 -15.23 6.78
CA ILE A 115 3.02 -15.24 8.20
C ILE A 115 3.25 -16.69 8.58
N ALA A 116 4.40 -16.97 9.18
CA ALA A 116 4.77 -18.31 9.64
C ALA A 116 5.44 -18.24 11.01
N THR A 117 5.61 -19.40 11.65
CA THR A 117 6.43 -19.56 12.85
C THR A 117 7.76 -20.20 12.49
N GLU A 118 8.74 -20.09 13.38
CA GLU A 118 10.08 -20.66 13.19
C GLU A 118 10.03 -22.19 13.02
N ASP A 119 9.13 -22.88 13.71
CA ASP A 119 8.99 -24.33 13.63
C ASP A 119 7.92 -24.82 12.64
N GLY A 120 7.05 -23.90 12.20
CA GLY A 120 5.90 -24.18 11.35
C GLY A 120 6.26 -24.44 9.88
N PRO A 121 5.26 -24.85 9.07
CA PRO A 121 5.40 -24.87 7.62
C PRO A 121 5.55 -23.43 7.08
N GLN A 122 6.46 -23.25 6.14
CA GLN A 122 6.67 -21.98 5.43
C GLN A 122 6.30 -22.19 3.96
N THR A 123 5.05 -21.87 3.62
CA THR A 123 4.47 -22.12 2.30
C THR A 123 4.23 -20.82 1.57
N LEU A 124 4.84 -20.69 0.39
CA LEU A 124 4.70 -19.54 -0.48
C LEU A 124 3.64 -19.84 -1.54
N VAL A 125 2.69 -18.92 -1.72
CA VAL A 125 1.60 -19.08 -2.68
C VAL A 125 1.54 -17.87 -3.61
N GLY A 126 1.59 -18.14 -4.90
CA GLY A 126 1.45 -17.16 -5.96
C GLY A 126 0.37 -17.54 -6.97
N ARG A 127 -0.22 -16.53 -7.63
CA ARG A 127 -1.17 -16.69 -8.72
C ARG A 127 -0.77 -15.79 -9.89
N PHE A 128 -0.65 -16.39 -11.07
CA PHE A 128 -0.10 -15.77 -12.27
C PHE A 128 -1.20 -15.63 -13.34
N MET A 129 -1.72 -14.41 -13.43
CA MET A 129 -2.78 -14.03 -14.36
C MET A 129 -2.33 -12.89 -15.27
N TYR A 130 -2.94 -12.78 -16.45
CA TYR A 130 -2.75 -11.69 -17.40
C TYR A 130 -4.09 -11.12 -17.85
N GLY A 131 -4.05 -9.85 -18.25
CA GLY A 131 -5.19 -9.10 -18.75
C GLY A 131 -6.06 -8.50 -17.63
N PRO A 132 -7.02 -7.65 -18.00
CA PRO A 132 -7.98 -7.08 -17.07
C PRO A 132 -8.85 -8.17 -16.45
N LEU A 133 -9.14 -8.04 -15.16
CA LEU A 133 -10.00 -8.97 -14.40
C LEU A 133 -9.59 -10.45 -14.52
N ASP A 134 -8.30 -10.72 -14.69
CA ASP A 134 -7.74 -12.08 -14.76
C ASP A 134 -8.29 -12.93 -15.90
N MET A 135 -8.54 -12.30 -17.05
CA MET A 135 -9.07 -12.97 -18.23
C MET A 135 -8.20 -14.13 -18.73
N VAL A 136 -6.87 -14.07 -18.55
CA VAL A 136 -5.94 -15.08 -19.05
C VAL A 136 -5.14 -15.72 -17.90
N THR A 137 -5.39 -17.00 -17.66
CA THR A 137 -4.61 -17.81 -16.71
C THR A 137 -3.29 -18.28 -17.32
N LEU A 138 -2.17 -18.10 -16.61
CA LEU A 138 -0.90 -18.70 -16.98
C LEU A 138 -0.88 -20.17 -16.53
N THR A 139 -1.03 -21.13 -17.44
CA THR A 139 -1.12 -22.57 -17.08
C THR A 139 -0.01 -23.38 -17.72
N GLY A 140 0.71 -24.16 -16.91
CA GLY A 140 1.74 -25.08 -17.35
C GLY A 140 3.04 -24.38 -17.74
N GLU A 141 3.36 -23.26 -17.10
CA GLU A 141 4.57 -22.48 -17.38
C GLU A 141 5.41 -22.32 -16.10
N LYS A 142 6.73 -22.13 -16.27
CA LYS A 142 7.69 -22.08 -15.17
C LYS A 142 7.74 -20.72 -14.48
N VAL A 143 7.84 -20.76 -13.16
CA VAL A 143 8.00 -19.61 -12.27
C VAL A 143 9.15 -19.87 -11.33
N ASP A 144 10.17 -19.01 -11.36
CA ASP A 144 11.27 -19.04 -10.38
C ASP A 144 10.81 -18.43 -9.06
N VAL A 145 11.15 -19.09 -7.95
CA VAL A 145 10.90 -18.64 -6.59
C VAL A 145 12.20 -18.11 -6.00
N LEU A 146 12.25 -16.81 -5.72
CA LEU A 146 13.42 -16.15 -5.16
C LEU A 146 13.11 -15.53 -3.81
N LEU A 147 14.05 -15.66 -2.88
CA LEU A 147 13.95 -15.08 -1.54
C LEU A 147 15.23 -14.32 -1.22
N MET A 148 15.07 -13.19 -0.53
CA MET A 148 16.20 -12.47 0.04
C MET A 148 16.41 -12.93 1.49
N THR A 149 17.16 -14.02 1.65
CA THR A 149 17.40 -14.66 2.97
C THR A 149 18.22 -13.78 3.92
N GLN A 150 19.01 -12.86 3.36
CA GLN A 150 19.75 -11.84 4.10
C GLN A 150 19.36 -10.46 3.56
N PRO A 151 18.28 -9.84 4.07
CA PRO A 151 17.80 -8.55 3.58
C PRO A 151 18.84 -7.42 3.62
N GLN A 152 19.81 -7.48 4.52
CA GLN A 152 20.96 -6.56 4.62
C GLN A 152 21.89 -6.63 3.41
N SER A 153 22.03 -7.80 2.80
CA SER A 153 22.90 -7.99 1.63
C SER A 153 22.26 -7.50 0.33
N GLY A 154 20.92 -7.39 0.28
CA GLY A 154 20.19 -7.11 -0.96
C GLY A 154 20.22 -8.23 -1.99
N ARG A 155 20.82 -9.40 -1.68
CA ARG A 155 21.02 -10.50 -2.62
C ARG A 155 19.80 -11.42 -2.67
N TRP A 156 19.28 -11.61 -3.88
CA TRP A 156 18.25 -12.61 -4.16
C TRP A 156 18.88 -13.99 -4.25
N VAL A 157 18.27 -14.97 -3.58
CA VAL A 157 18.65 -16.38 -3.61
C VAL A 157 17.54 -17.14 -4.32
N HIS A 158 17.90 -17.90 -5.35
CA HIS A 158 16.97 -18.82 -6.02
C HIS A 158 16.70 -20.03 -5.12
N PHE A 159 15.43 -20.34 -4.89
CA PHE A 159 15.02 -21.46 -4.05
C PHE A 159 14.62 -22.67 -4.89
N ASP A 160 13.75 -22.45 -5.88
CA ASP A 160 13.27 -23.47 -6.80
C ASP A 160 12.57 -22.86 -8.03
N THR A 161 12.20 -23.71 -8.99
CA THR A 161 11.36 -23.37 -10.14
C THR A 161 10.11 -24.24 -10.15
N GLU A 162 8.95 -23.60 -10.00
CA GLU A 162 7.66 -24.28 -9.96
C GLU A 162 6.88 -24.12 -11.28
N VAL A 163 5.93 -25.02 -11.53
CA VAL A 163 5.06 -24.95 -12.72
C VAL A 163 3.66 -24.54 -12.33
N THR A 164 3.10 -23.55 -13.01
CA THR A 164 1.74 -23.09 -12.74
C THR A 164 0.70 -24.17 -13.05
N ASN A 165 -0.27 -24.35 -12.15
CA ASN A 165 -1.37 -25.28 -12.35
C ASN A 165 -2.48 -24.73 -13.28
N SER A 166 -3.59 -25.46 -13.44
CA SER A 166 -4.74 -25.06 -14.27
C SER A 166 -5.41 -23.75 -13.85
N SER A 167 -5.26 -23.34 -12.59
CA SER A 167 -5.76 -22.07 -12.04
C SER A 167 -4.71 -20.95 -12.04
N GLY A 168 -3.52 -21.22 -12.57
CA GLY A 168 -2.40 -20.29 -12.59
C GLY A 168 -1.71 -20.14 -11.24
N ARG A 169 -1.93 -21.07 -10.31
CA ARG A 169 -1.32 -21.04 -8.98
C ARG A 169 0.00 -21.81 -8.95
N VAL A 170 0.90 -21.30 -8.13
CA VAL A 170 2.15 -21.93 -7.71
C VAL A 170 2.14 -21.98 -6.18
N THR A 171 2.44 -23.15 -5.63
CA THR A 171 2.58 -23.36 -4.19
C THR A 171 3.94 -24.00 -3.96
N TYR A 172 4.80 -23.31 -3.22
CA TYR A 172 6.14 -23.81 -2.89
C TYR A 172 6.28 -23.93 -1.37
N ASN A 173 6.62 -25.13 -0.90
CA ASN A 173 6.89 -25.38 0.51
C ASN A 173 8.39 -25.31 0.76
N ILE A 174 8.84 -24.35 1.57
CA ILE A 174 10.25 -24.24 1.93
C ILE A 174 10.65 -25.51 2.72
N PRO A 175 11.62 -26.29 2.23
CA PRO A 175 12.03 -27.52 2.90
C PRO A 175 12.67 -27.21 4.25
N LYS A 176 12.58 -28.16 5.19
CA LYS A 176 13.10 -27.98 6.56
C LYS A 176 14.58 -27.56 6.59
N SER A 177 15.38 -28.02 5.61
CA SER A 177 16.80 -27.67 5.47
C SER A 177 17.07 -26.22 5.06
N LYS A 178 16.11 -25.55 4.41
CA LYS A 178 16.20 -24.14 3.99
C LYS A 178 15.27 -23.22 4.80
N ARG A 179 14.74 -23.72 5.91
CA ARG A 179 13.77 -23.00 6.73
C ARG A 179 14.38 -21.71 7.28
N LEU A 180 13.61 -20.63 7.23
CA LEU A 180 14.06 -19.31 7.67
C LEU A 180 13.69 -19.06 9.13
N GLY A 181 14.61 -18.49 9.90
CA GLY A 181 14.38 -18.10 11.30
C GLY A 181 13.57 -16.81 11.42
N LEU A 182 13.42 -16.30 12.63
CA LEU A 182 12.69 -15.04 12.90
C LEU A 182 13.17 -13.89 12.00
N GLY A 183 12.26 -13.25 11.28
CA GLY A 183 12.61 -12.19 10.35
C GLY A 183 11.56 -11.87 9.30
N VAL A 184 11.86 -10.87 8.48
CA VAL A 184 11.05 -10.48 7.32
C VAL A 184 11.89 -10.67 6.07
N TYR A 185 11.42 -11.52 5.16
CA TYR A 185 12.14 -11.94 3.98
C TYR A 185 11.34 -11.55 2.74
N PRO A 186 11.83 -10.61 1.91
CA PRO A 186 11.26 -10.33 0.60
C PRO A 186 11.23 -11.60 -0.25
N ILE A 187 10.08 -11.84 -0.89
CA ILE A 187 9.84 -12.89 -1.87
C ILE A 187 9.65 -12.23 -3.23
N LYS A 188 10.24 -12.82 -4.26
CA LYS A 188 9.98 -12.47 -5.64
C LYS A 188 9.75 -13.74 -6.43
N MET A 189 8.62 -13.82 -7.12
CA MET A 189 8.33 -14.91 -8.05
C MET A 189 8.32 -14.40 -9.48
N VAL A 190 9.10 -15.01 -10.36
CA VAL A 190 9.39 -14.52 -11.72
C VAL A 190 8.97 -15.56 -12.76
N VAL A 191 8.11 -15.19 -13.70
CA VAL A 191 7.74 -16.03 -14.84
C VAL A 191 8.93 -16.14 -15.79
N LYS A 192 9.43 -17.34 -16.07
CA LYS A 192 10.64 -17.51 -16.89
C LYS A 192 10.48 -17.08 -18.35
N GLY A 193 9.26 -17.20 -18.89
CA GLY A 193 8.98 -16.97 -20.31
C GLY A 193 8.96 -15.50 -20.75
N ASP A 194 8.57 -14.57 -19.88
CA ASP A 194 8.55 -13.13 -20.17
C ASP A 194 9.18 -12.23 -19.10
N GLN A 195 9.70 -12.83 -18.02
CA GLN A 195 10.34 -12.14 -16.89
C GLN A 195 9.40 -11.20 -16.13
N THR A 196 8.08 -11.35 -16.29
CA THR A 196 7.11 -10.68 -15.42
C THR A 196 7.16 -11.29 -14.03
N SER A 197 6.86 -10.50 -13.00
CA SER A 197 7.05 -10.93 -11.61
C SER A 197 6.02 -10.36 -10.66
N ALA A 198 5.89 -11.00 -9.50
CA ALA A 198 5.18 -10.46 -8.36
C ALA A 198 6.00 -10.64 -7.08
N GLU A 199 5.80 -9.72 -6.14
CA GLU A 199 6.55 -9.63 -4.89
C GLU A 199 5.61 -9.68 -3.69
N ALA A 200 6.14 -10.19 -2.58
CA ALA A 200 5.48 -10.32 -1.29
C ALA A 200 6.52 -10.43 -0.17
N TYR A 201 6.08 -10.62 1.06
CA TYR A 201 6.95 -10.84 2.20
C TYR A 201 6.60 -12.14 2.93
N LEU A 202 7.62 -12.92 3.30
CA LEU A 202 7.53 -13.97 4.30
C LEU A 202 7.97 -13.38 5.64
N THR A 203 7.07 -13.36 6.61
CA THR A 203 7.35 -12.89 7.96
C THR A 203 7.28 -14.06 8.93
N VAL A 204 8.44 -14.44 9.47
CA VAL A 204 8.56 -15.49 10.48
C VAL A 204 8.51 -14.83 11.85
N LEU A 205 7.48 -15.17 12.63
CA LEU A 205 7.16 -14.52 13.89
C LEU A 205 7.51 -15.39 15.11
N PRO A 206 7.88 -14.76 16.23
CA PRO A 206 7.95 -15.46 17.51
C PRO A 206 6.55 -15.85 17.98
N ARG A 207 6.46 -16.94 18.75
CA ARG A 207 5.21 -17.38 19.39
C ARG A 207 4.68 -16.28 20.32
N GLY A 208 3.38 -16.01 20.27
CA GLY A 208 2.75 -15.03 21.14
C GLY A 208 2.87 -13.57 20.67
N MET A 209 3.37 -13.33 19.45
CA MET A 209 3.49 -11.99 18.88
C MET A 209 2.17 -11.21 19.00
N GLU A 210 2.23 -10.04 19.63
CA GLU A 210 1.06 -9.16 19.74
C GLU A 210 0.86 -8.37 18.44
N CYS A 211 -0.38 -8.30 17.97
CA CYS A 211 -0.73 -7.60 16.74
C CYS A 211 -1.96 -6.71 16.90
N VAL A 212 -2.10 -5.79 15.96
CA VAL A 212 -3.29 -4.96 15.79
C VAL A 212 -3.83 -5.15 14.38
N VAL A 213 -5.12 -5.47 14.29
CA VAL A 213 -5.79 -5.76 13.01
C VAL A 213 -6.57 -4.52 12.56
N PHE A 214 -6.43 -4.15 11.29
CA PHE A 214 -7.17 -3.06 10.67
C PHE A 214 -7.92 -3.55 9.43
N SER A 215 -9.24 -3.44 9.44
CA SER A 215 -10.07 -3.68 8.26
C SER A 215 -9.97 -2.48 7.31
N ILE A 216 -9.32 -2.61 6.15
CA ILE A 216 -9.10 -1.48 5.23
C ILE A 216 -10.43 -0.81 4.83
N ASP A 217 -11.41 -1.63 4.45
CA ASP A 217 -12.71 -1.19 3.92
C ASP A 217 -13.59 -0.50 4.96
N GLY A 218 -13.35 -0.78 6.25
CA GLY A 218 -14.16 -0.28 7.35
C GLY A 218 -13.48 0.79 8.20
N SER A 219 -12.16 0.70 8.35
CA SER A 219 -11.38 1.55 9.23
C SER A 219 -10.89 2.82 8.54
N PHE A 220 -10.35 2.73 7.33
CA PHE A 220 -9.58 3.85 6.78
C PHE A 220 -10.35 4.70 5.78
N ALA A 221 -11.17 4.08 4.94
CA ALA A 221 -11.97 4.79 3.95
C ALA A 221 -13.26 5.33 4.57
N ALA A 222 -13.60 6.58 4.26
CA ALA A 222 -14.84 7.20 4.72
C ALA A 222 -16.11 6.63 4.06
N SER A 223 -16.00 6.20 2.80
CA SER A 223 -17.04 5.58 1.98
C SER A 223 -16.46 5.18 0.61
N VAL A 224 -17.20 4.32 -0.11
CA VAL A 224 -17.19 4.00 -1.56
C VAL A 224 -16.19 3.00 -2.17
N SER A 225 -16.73 2.26 -3.14
CA SER A 225 -16.17 1.15 -3.92
C SER A 225 -14.93 1.55 -4.74
N ILE A 226 -14.02 0.60 -4.95
CA ILE A 226 -12.88 0.71 -5.89
C ILE A 226 -13.34 0.70 -7.36
N MET A 227 -14.62 0.93 -7.64
CA MET A 227 -15.10 1.26 -8.97
C MET A 227 -15.28 2.79 -9.15
N GLY A 228 -15.17 3.57 -8.08
CA GLY A 228 -15.22 5.04 -8.07
C GLY A 228 -13.87 5.73 -7.78
N SER A 229 -13.94 7.05 -7.57
CA SER A 229 -12.81 7.94 -7.26
C SER A 229 -12.02 7.50 -6.02
N ASP A 230 -10.79 7.99 -5.92
CA ASP A 230 -9.86 7.66 -4.85
C ASP A 230 -10.49 7.84 -3.45
N PRO A 231 -10.60 6.79 -2.61
CA PRO A 231 -11.29 6.89 -1.34
C PRO A 231 -10.50 7.79 -0.39
N LYS A 232 -11.16 8.81 0.17
CA LYS A 232 -10.54 9.69 1.15
C LYS A 232 -10.22 8.95 2.44
N VAL A 233 -8.98 9.11 2.91
CA VAL A 233 -8.52 8.63 4.22
C VAL A 233 -9.20 9.42 5.33
N ARG A 234 -9.65 8.73 6.37
CA ARG A 234 -10.16 9.35 7.59
C ARG A 234 -9.01 10.06 8.34
N PRO A 235 -9.17 11.35 8.73
CA PRO A 235 -8.16 12.07 9.48
C PRO A 235 -7.73 11.34 10.76
N GLY A 236 -6.43 11.29 11.03
CA GLY A 236 -5.82 10.62 12.19
C GLY A 236 -5.69 9.09 12.09
N ALA A 237 -6.27 8.45 11.07
CA ALA A 237 -6.21 6.98 10.93
C ALA A 237 -4.76 6.48 10.78
N VAL A 238 -3.97 7.15 9.94
CA VAL A 238 -2.55 6.82 9.71
C VAL A 238 -1.75 6.93 11.01
N ASP A 239 -2.01 7.95 11.82
CA ASP A 239 -1.28 8.21 13.06
C ASP A 239 -1.62 7.20 14.15
N VAL A 240 -2.87 6.72 14.19
CA VAL A 240 -3.24 5.59 15.06
C VAL A 240 -2.48 4.33 14.67
N VAL A 241 -2.39 4.00 13.38
CA VAL A 241 -1.62 2.83 12.94
C VAL A 241 -0.14 2.98 13.29
N ARG A 242 0.43 4.19 13.07
CA ARG A 242 1.82 4.49 13.40
C ARG A 242 2.08 4.37 14.90
N HIS A 243 1.17 4.85 15.73
CA HIS A 243 1.27 4.71 17.18
C HIS A 243 1.38 3.25 17.62
N TRP A 244 0.52 2.37 17.09
CA TRP A 244 0.60 0.93 17.38
C TRP A 244 1.91 0.30 16.87
N GLN A 245 2.37 0.70 15.69
CA GLN A 245 3.64 0.22 15.14
C GLN A 245 4.83 0.67 16.01
N ASP A 246 4.85 1.93 16.47
CA ASP A 246 5.91 2.50 17.30
C ASP A 246 5.98 1.81 18.68
N LEU A 247 4.87 1.27 19.16
CA LEU A 247 4.80 0.42 20.36
C LEU A 247 5.33 -1.01 20.11
N GLY A 248 5.56 -1.40 18.85
CA GLY A 248 6.12 -2.70 18.47
C GLY A 248 5.08 -3.77 18.14
N TYR A 249 3.80 -3.41 17.99
CA TYR A 249 2.78 -4.36 17.56
C TYR A 249 2.94 -4.67 16.07
N LEU A 250 2.71 -5.94 15.71
CA LEU A 250 2.57 -6.32 14.30
C LEU A 250 1.29 -5.68 13.73
N ILE A 251 1.43 -4.97 12.62
CA ILE A 251 0.29 -4.39 11.90
C ILE A 251 -0.22 -5.39 10.87
N ILE A 252 -1.49 -5.77 10.98
CA ILE A 252 -2.18 -6.63 10.03
C ILE A 252 -3.30 -5.84 9.37
N TYR A 253 -3.21 -5.64 8.07
CA TYR A 253 -4.28 -5.09 7.25
C TYR A 253 -5.10 -6.22 6.64
N ILE A 254 -6.41 -6.14 6.74
CA ILE A 254 -7.32 -7.13 6.16
C ILE A 254 -8.41 -6.46 5.34
N THR A 255 -8.71 -6.97 4.15
CA THR A 255 -9.74 -6.42 3.27
C THR A 255 -10.64 -7.52 2.74
N GLY A 256 -11.92 -7.18 2.54
CA GLY A 256 -12.86 -8.08 1.88
C GLY A 256 -12.74 -8.05 0.36
N ARG A 257 -11.88 -7.17 -0.19
CA ARG A 257 -11.67 -7.01 -1.62
C ARG A 257 -10.97 -8.23 -2.21
N PRO A 258 -11.25 -8.57 -3.47
CA PRO A 258 -10.57 -9.65 -4.16
C PRO A 258 -9.10 -9.29 -4.36
N ASP A 259 -8.22 -10.29 -4.28
CA ASP A 259 -6.78 -10.23 -4.52
C ASP A 259 -6.40 -9.53 -5.85
N MET A 260 -7.27 -9.56 -6.85
CA MET A 260 -7.11 -8.79 -8.11
C MET A 260 -7.02 -7.28 -7.95
N GLN A 261 -7.40 -6.75 -6.78
CA GLN A 261 -7.25 -5.35 -6.44
C GLN A 261 -5.98 -5.07 -5.61
N LYS A 262 -5.10 -6.06 -5.38
CA LYS A 262 -3.90 -5.93 -4.53
C LYS A 262 -3.08 -4.70 -4.87
N GLN A 263 -2.67 -4.55 -6.12
CA GLN A 263 -1.84 -3.42 -6.55
C GLN A 263 -2.50 -2.07 -6.26
N ARG A 264 -3.80 -1.94 -6.51
CA ARG A 264 -4.52 -0.68 -6.26
C ARG A 264 -4.60 -0.35 -4.78
N VAL A 265 -4.90 -1.33 -3.93
CA VAL A 265 -4.99 -1.14 -2.47
C VAL A 265 -3.62 -0.86 -1.86
N VAL A 266 -2.58 -1.59 -2.28
CA VAL A 266 -1.21 -1.38 -1.80
C VAL A 266 -0.68 0.00 -2.21
N SER A 267 -0.89 0.41 -3.47
CA SER A 267 -0.53 1.75 -3.93
C SER A 267 -1.26 2.83 -3.15
N TRP A 268 -2.54 2.65 -2.85
CA TRP A 268 -3.32 3.59 -2.05
C TRP A 268 -2.77 3.73 -0.62
N LEU A 269 -2.47 2.62 0.05
CA LEU A 269 -1.86 2.64 1.38
C LEU A 269 -0.50 3.37 1.35
N SER A 270 0.31 3.11 0.33
CA SER A 270 1.60 3.78 0.15
C SER A 270 1.45 5.29 -0.11
N GLN A 271 0.54 5.69 -1.00
CA GLN A 271 0.30 7.10 -1.34
C GLN A 271 -0.12 7.93 -0.12
N HIS A 272 -0.82 7.30 0.82
CA HIS A 272 -1.26 7.92 2.07
C HIS A 272 -0.32 7.68 3.24
N ASN A 273 0.89 7.16 3.00
CA ASN A 273 1.93 6.95 4.02
C ASN A 273 1.48 6.08 5.19
N PHE A 274 0.65 5.07 4.92
CA PHE A 274 0.36 4.05 5.92
C PHE A 274 1.64 3.30 6.30
N PRO A 275 1.86 3.02 7.59
CA PRO A 275 2.99 2.20 8.02
C PRO A 275 3.01 0.84 7.33
N HIS A 276 4.21 0.26 7.17
CA HIS A 276 4.32 -1.09 6.64
C HIS A 276 3.64 -2.10 7.58
N GLY A 277 2.89 -3.02 6.98
CA GLY A 277 2.20 -4.11 7.66
C GLY A 277 1.80 -5.19 6.68
N MET A 278 1.43 -6.37 7.19
CA MET A 278 1.05 -7.52 6.37
C MET A 278 -0.36 -7.30 5.82
N ILE A 279 -0.57 -7.45 4.51
CA ILE A 279 -1.88 -7.20 3.89
C ILE A 279 -2.51 -8.49 3.36
N PHE A 280 -3.74 -8.77 3.80
CA PHE A 280 -4.50 -9.94 3.41
C PHE A 280 -5.77 -9.58 2.62
N PHE A 281 -5.94 -10.25 1.50
CA PHE A 281 -7.06 -10.12 0.57
C PHE A 281 -7.90 -11.39 0.54
N SER A 282 -9.17 -11.25 0.15
CA SER A 282 -10.01 -12.39 -0.23
C SER A 282 -9.47 -13.03 -1.51
N GLU A 283 -9.40 -14.36 -1.56
CA GLU A 283 -8.92 -15.05 -2.76
C GLU A 283 -9.98 -15.04 -3.89
N GLY A 284 -9.75 -14.26 -4.95
CA GLY A 284 -10.69 -14.17 -6.06
C GLY A 284 -12.04 -13.56 -5.69
N LEU A 285 -13.07 -13.86 -6.48
CA LEU A 285 -14.44 -13.41 -6.23
C LEU A 285 -15.14 -14.37 -5.29
N VAL A 286 -15.42 -13.89 -4.07
CA VAL A 286 -15.94 -14.72 -2.98
C VAL A 286 -17.31 -14.22 -2.58
N HIS A 287 -18.24 -15.15 -2.36
CA HIS A 287 -19.61 -14.82 -1.94
C HIS A 287 -19.70 -14.26 -0.52
N ASP A 288 -18.85 -14.74 0.40
CA ASP A 288 -18.79 -14.29 1.80
C ASP A 288 -17.36 -13.88 2.22
N PRO A 289 -16.97 -12.62 1.98
CA PRO A 289 -15.66 -12.12 2.37
C PRO A 289 -15.48 -12.03 3.90
N LEU A 290 -16.54 -11.88 4.69
CA LEU A 290 -16.43 -11.78 6.16
C LEU A 290 -16.08 -13.13 6.77
N ARG A 291 -16.66 -14.22 6.25
CA ARG A 291 -16.25 -15.58 6.64
C ARG A 291 -14.79 -15.84 6.31
N GLN A 292 -14.30 -15.41 5.15
CA GLN A 292 -12.88 -15.55 4.82
C GLN A 292 -11.98 -14.78 5.78
N LYS A 293 -12.33 -13.53 6.13
CA LYS A 293 -11.60 -12.77 7.15
C LYS A 293 -11.53 -13.53 8.48
N THR A 294 -12.65 -14.13 8.89
CA THR A 294 -12.76 -14.89 10.14
C THR A 294 -11.86 -16.12 10.12
N ILE A 295 -11.92 -16.92 9.04
CA ILE A 295 -11.08 -18.12 8.89
C ILE A 295 -9.60 -17.73 8.90
N PHE A 296 -9.23 -16.71 8.12
CA PHE A 296 -7.86 -16.26 8.03
C PHE A 296 -7.28 -15.83 9.39
N LEU A 297 -7.97 -14.94 10.10
CA LEU A 297 -7.52 -14.47 11.42
C LEU A 297 -7.50 -15.60 12.45
N ARG A 298 -8.47 -16.52 12.40
CA ARG A 298 -8.49 -17.71 13.28
C ARG A 298 -7.27 -18.59 13.03
N ASN A 299 -6.91 -18.85 11.77
CA ASN A 299 -5.74 -19.64 11.44
C ASN A 299 -4.46 -18.97 11.94
N LEU A 300 -4.32 -17.65 11.80
CA LEU A 300 -3.17 -16.94 12.38
C LEU A 300 -3.09 -17.10 13.91
N ILE A 301 -4.21 -17.00 14.63
CA ILE A 301 -4.23 -17.20 16.09
C ILE A 301 -3.82 -18.63 16.46
N GLN A 302 -4.33 -19.62 15.72
CA GLN A 302 -4.13 -21.03 16.04
C GLN A 302 -2.76 -21.57 15.61
N GLU A 303 -2.36 -21.29 14.38
CA GLU A 303 -1.14 -21.81 13.75
C GLU A 303 0.07 -20.93 14.01
N CYS A 304 -0.10 -19.61 14.00
CA CYS A 304 0.99 -18.65 14.22
C CYS A 304 1.05 -18.14 15.67
N HIS A 305 0.09 -18.53 16.51
CA HIS A 305 0.05 -18.17 17.93
C HIS A 305 0.11 -16.66 18.18
N ILE A 306 -0.43 -15.85 17.25
CA ILE A 306 -0.50 -14.40 17.42
C ILE A 306 -1.56 -14.03 18.46
N LYS A 307 -1.37 -12.90 19.12
CA LYS A 307 -2.34 -12.33 20.06
C LYS A 307 -2.86 -11.01 19.51
N ILE A 308 -4.13 -10.99 19.11
CA ILE A 308 -4.77 -9.75 18.67
C ILE A 308 -5.04 -8.89 19.91
N ASN A 309 -4.30 -7.79 20.03
CA ASN A 309 -4.47 -6.84 21.12
C ASN A 309 -5.70 -5.96 20.89
N SER A 310 -5.84 -5.43 19.68
CA SER A 310 -6.90 -4.53 19.28
C SER A 310 -7.28 -4.77 17.81
N ALA A 311 -8.54 -4.56 17.46
CA ALA A 311 -9.04 -4.70 16.11
C ALA A 311 -9.91 -3.50 15.71
N TYR A 312 -9.63 -2.93 14.55
CA TYR A 312 -10.32 -1.77 14.02
C TYR A 312 -11.12 -2.16 12.79
N GLY A 313 -12.35 -1.66 12.67
CA GLY A 313 -13.19 -1.97 11.52
C GLY A 313 -14.47 -1.15 11.42
N SER A 314 -15.39 -1.67 10.61
CA SER A 314 -16.77 -1.18 10.49
C SER A 314 -17.73 -2.05 11.29
N MET A 315 -19.00 -1.64 11.34
CA MET A 315 -20.07 -2.46 11.94
C MET A 315 -20.15 -3.88 11.35
N LYS A 316 -19.71 -4.10 10.11
CA LYS A 316 -19.68 -5.42 9.47
C LYS A 316 -18.61 -6.33 10.06
N ASP A 317 -17.53 -5.77 10.58
CA ASP A 317 -16.39 -6.51 11.11
C ASP A 317 -16.60 -6.92 12.59
N ILE A 318 -17.60 -6.37 13.28
CA ILE A 318 -17.91 -6.71 14.69
C ILE A 318 -18.13 -8.23 14.86
N SER A 319 -18.93 -8.85 13.99
CA SER A 319 -19.19 -10.29 14.07
C SER A 319 -17.93 -11.12 13.84
N VAL A 320 -17.05 -10.70 12.92
CA VAL A 320 -15.75 -11.32 12.68
C VAL A 320 -14.93 -11.33 13.97
N TYR A 321 -14.82 -10.19 14.64
CA TYR A 321 -14.02 -10.05 15.86
C TYR A 321 -14.61 -10.80 17.06
N ASN A 322 -15.94 -10.77 17.22
CA ASN A 322 -16.62 -11.55 18.27
C ASN A 322 -16.43 -13.06 18.07
N MET A 323 -16.47 -13.56 16.83
CA MET A 323 -16.22 -14.98 16.53
C MET A 323 -14.78 -15.42 16.82
N LEU A 324 -13.84 -14.47 16.91
CA LEU A 324 -12.46 -14.69 17.32
C LEU A 324 -12.26 -14.59 18.83
N GLY A 325 -13.32 -14.27 19.59
CA GLY A 325 -13.28 -14.15 21.05
C GLY A 325 -12.69 -12.83 21.56
N LEU A 326 -12.64 -11.79 20.72
CA LEU A 326 -12.19 -10.46 21.16
C LEU A 326 -13.21 -9.83 22.09
N SER A 327 -12.73 -9.20 23.16
CA SER A 327 -13.62 -8.49 24.08
C SER A 327 -14.11 -7.16 23.49
N PRO A 328 -15.25 -6.63 23.97
CA PRO A 328 -15.75 -5.33 23.53
C PRO A 328 -14.77 -4.16 23.72
N SER A 329 -13.80 -4.27 24.64
CA SER A 329 -12.75 -3.26 24.86
C SER A 329 -11.62 -3.31 23.83
N GLN A 330 -11.50 -4.40 23.08
CA GLN A 330 -10.48 -4.58 22.03
C GLN A 330 -10.99 -4.23 20.63
N ILE A 331 -12.31 -4.08 20.46
CA ILE A 331 -12.95 -3.85 19.16
C ILE A 331 -13.27 -2.36 19.01
N TYR A 332 -12.67 -1.70 18.03
CA TYR A 332 -12.85 -0.26 17.77
C TYR A 332 -13.55 -0.02 16.43
N ILE A 333 -14.72 0.61 16.48
CA ILE A 333 -15.56 0.88 15.30
C ILE A 333 -15.69 2.38 15.08
N VAL A 334 -15.29 2.88 13.91
CA VAL A 334 -15.39 4.29 13.58
C VAL A 334 -16.81 4.68 13.18
N GLY A 335 -17.28 5.83 13.68
CA GLY A 335 -18.60 6.37 13.38
C GLY A 335 -19.53 6.41 14.59
N ARG A 336 -20.80 6.72 14.33
CA ARG A 336 -21.79 6.94 15.39
C ARG A 336 -22.17 5.64 16.09
N PRO A 337 -22.39 5.66 17.42
CA PRO A 337 -22.84 4.50 18.16
C PRO A 337 -24.17 3.96 17.62
N SER A 338 -24.25 2.64 17.49
CA SER A 338 -25.50 1.94 17.20
C SER A 338 -26.00 1.26 18.46
N LYS A 339 -27.27 1.49 18.83
CA LYS A 339 -27.91 0.84 19.99
C LYS A 339 -27.76 -0.69 19.97
N LYS A 340 -27.77 -1.29 18.76
CA LYS A 340 -27.61 -2.75 18.58
C LYS A 340 -26.25 -3.27 19.04
N TYR A 341 -25.18 -2.48 18.92
CA TYR A 341 -23.80 -2.93 19.13
C TYR A 341 -23.09 -2.22 20.29
N GLN A 342 -23.81 -1.42 21.08
CA GLN A 342 -23.24 -0.55 22.12
C GLN A 342 -22.37 -1.31 23.14
N ASN A 343 -22.74 -2.55 23.46
CA ASN A 343 -22.01 -3.38 24.43
C ASN A 343 -21.05 -4.39 23.77
N GLN A 344 -20.86 -4.31 22.45
CA GLN A 344 -20.04 -5.26 21.68
C GLN A 344 -18.72 -4.65 21.17
N CYS A 345 -18.57 -3.33 21.24
CA CYS A 345 -17.38 -2.63 20.77
C CYS A 345 -17.25 -1.23 21.38
N GLN A 346 -16.08 -0.64 21.25
CA GLN A 346 -15.82 0.78 21.47
C GLN A 346 -16.10 1.58 20.19
N PHE A 347 -17.02 2.54 20.26
CA PHE A 347 -17.26 3.46 19.15
C PHE A 347 -16.31 4.65 19.18
N LEU A 348 -15.68 4.95 18.04
CA LEU A 348 -14.86 6.14 17.83
C LEU A 348 -15.71 7.27 17.24
N SER A 349 -16.64 7.80 18.04
CA SER A 349 -17.58 8.85 17.63
C SER A 349 -16.88 10.14 17.20
N GLU A 350 -15.85 10.53 17.95
CA GLU A 350 -15.02 11.73 17.73
C GLU A 350 -13.87 11.47 16.72
N GLY A 351 -13.86 10.30 16.07
CA GLY A 351 -12.86 9.92 15.07
C GLY A 351 -11.51 9.52 15.65
N TYR A 352 -10.54 9.31 14.76
CA TYR A 352 -9.24 8.75 15.11
C TYR A 352 -8.32 9.73 15.87
N ALA A 353 -8.45 11.04 15.66
CA ALA A 353 -7.60 12.02 16.35
C ALA A 353 -7.87 12.06 17.87
N ALA A 354 -9.15 12.08 18.26
CA ALA A 354 -9.54 11.98 19.66
C ALA A 354 -9.12 10.63 20.25
N HIS A 355 -9.34 9.54 19.51
CA HIS A 355 -8.91 8.19 19.92
C HIS A 355 -7.40 8.09 20.14
N LEU A 356 -6.59 8.66 19.23
CA LEU A 356 -5.14 8.69 19.37
C LEU A 356 -4.71 9.38 20.66
N SER A 357 -5.36 10.48 21.02
CA SER A 357 -5.09 11.21 22.25
C SER A 357 -5.35 10.33 23.49
N THR A 358 -6.46 9.58 23.49
CA THR A 358 -6.79 8.60 24.53
C THR A 358 -5.75 7.47 24.60
N LEU A 359 -5.33 6.92 23.46
CA LEU A 359 -4.30 5.88 23.39
C LEU A 359 -2.96 6.37 23.95
N GLN A 360 -2.54 7.57 23.58
CA GLN A 360 -1.30 8.17 24.05
C GLN A 360 -1.33 8.42 25.57
N PHE A 361 -2.46 8.89 26.10
CA PHE A 361 -2.64 9.08 27.54
C PHE A 361 -2.58 7.74 28.30
N GLY A 362 -3.33 6.73 27.84
CA GLY A 362 -3.37 5.41 28.48
C GLY A 362 -2.04 4.66 28.44
N HIS A 363 -1.25 4.79 27.37
CA HIS A 363 0.05 4.13 27.24
C HIS A 363 1.17 4.86 27.97
N ARG A 364 1.06 6.16 28.23
CA ARG A 364 2.02 6.88 29.11
C ARG A 364 1.97 6.38 30.55
N ALA A 365 0.81 5.90 31.00
CA ALA A 365 0.60 5.38 32.35
C ALA A 365 1.09 3.93 32.57
N ARG A 366 1.43 3.19 31.50
CA ARG A 366 2.00 1.85 31.60
C ARG A 366 3.52 1.90 31.38
N PRO A 367 4.34 1.18 32.16
CA PRO A 367 5.77 1.08 31.88
C PRO A 367 5.97 0.53 30.46
N LYS A 368 6.89 1.12 29.69
CA LYS A 368 7.30 0.60 28.37
C LYS A 368 7.65 -0.88 28.58
N LYS A 369 6.87 -1.78 27.96
CA LYS A 369 7.15 -3.22 28.05
C LYS A 369 8.60 -3.45 27.63
N SER A 370 9.40 -3.93 28.59
CA SER A 370 10.75 -4.41 28.33
C SER A 370 10.65 -5.64 27.42
N SER A 371 11.35 -5.58 26.29
CA SER A 371 11.92 -6.71 25.54
C SER A 371 11.11 -8.01 25.51
N SER A 372 10.47 -8.28 24.37
CA SER A 372 10.56 -9.61 23.76
C SER A 372 10.29 -9.48 22.26
N VAL A 373 11.36 -9.36 21.47
CA VAL A 373 11.37 -9.40 20.01
C VAL A 373 10.56 -8.28 19.31
N ARG A 374 11.10 -7.06 19.31
CA ARG A 374 10.63 -6.01 18.39
C ARG A 374 11.06 -6.43 16.97
N MET A 375 10.13 -6.91 16.17
CA MET A 375 10.35 -7.09 14.74
C MET A 375 10.55 -5.71 14.12
N VAL A 376 11.80 -5.41 13.71
CA VAL A 376 12.10 -4.18 12.98
C VAL A 376 11.67 -4.38 11.54
N LEU A 377 10.40 -4.07 11.25
CA LEU A 377 9.95 -3.87 9.88
C LEU A 377 10.76 -2.69 9.32
N ARG A 378 11.51 -2.89 8.23
CA ARG A 378 12.21 -1.76 7.59
C ARG A 378 11.19 -0.66 7.31
N LYS A 379 11.58 0.59 7.58
CA LYS A 379 10.87 1.80 7.15
C LYS A 379 10.93 1.86 5.61
N GLY A 380 10.12 1.03 4.96
CA GLY A 380 9.96 0.95 3.53
C GLY A 380 8.47 0.98 3.25
N SER A 381 8.05 1.94 2.43
CA SER A 381 6.73 1.95 1.80
C SER A 381 6.47 0.56 1.21
N PHE A 382 5.23 0.07 1.29
CA PHE A 382 4.84 -1.22 0.68
C PHE A 382 5.56 -1.38 -0.66
N GLY A 383 6.44 -2.39 -0.78
CA GLY A 383 7.55 -2.45 -1.74
C GLY A 383 7.21 -2.52 -3.23
N LEU A 384 6.10 -1.92 -3.66
CA LEU A 384 5.80 -1.68 -5.04
C LEU A 384 6.54 -0.40 -5.47
N SER A 385 7.40 -0.53 -6.48
CA SER A 385 7.64 0.59 -7.39
C SER A 385 6.28 1.00 -7.93
N ALA A 386 5.71 2.09 -7.40
CA ALA A 386 4.49 2.66 -7.92
C ALA A 386 4.79 3.05 -9.36
N LYS A 387 4.34 2.23 -10.33
CA LYS A 387 4.39 2.62 -11.74
C LYS A 387 3.66 3.97 -11.86
N PRO A 388 4.30 5.05 -12.32
CA PRO A 388 3.72 6.40 -12.27
C PRO A 388 2.46 6.56 -13.13
N ASP A 389 2.21 5.63 -14.05
CA ASP A 389 1.42 5.91 -15.25
C ASP A 389 -0.09 5.84 -15.07
N PHE A 390 -0.60 5.29 -13.97
CA PHE A 390 -2.04 4.97 -13.89
C PHE A 390 -2.95 6.11 -13.44
N LEU A 391 -2.42 7.24 -12.94
CA LEU A 391 -3.26 8.32 -12.36
C LEU A 391 -2.97 9.73 -12.89
N CYS A 392 -1.97 9.95 -13.75
CA CYS A 392 -1.61 11.29 -14.23
C CYS A 392 -2.57 11.88 -15.30
N LYS A 393 -3.58 11.13 -15.78
CA LYS A 393 -4.47 11.60 -16.85
C LYS A 393 -5.89 11.86 -16.37
N ARG A 394 -6.14 12.94 -15.63
CA ARG A 394 -7.41 13.71 -15.66
C ARG A 394 -7.46 14.94 -14.75
N THR A 395 -6.58 15.93 -14.95
CA THR A 395 -6.79 17.26 -14.33
C THR A 395 -6.16 18.43 -15.07
N HIS A 396 -6.11 18.42 -16.40
CA HIS A 396 -5.81 19.63 -17.17
C HIS A 396 -6.71 19.74 -18.40
N LEU A 397 -7.98 20.06 -18.18
CA LEU A 397 -8.88 20.59 -19.19
C LEU A 397 -9.95 21.43 -18.48
N ARG A 398 -9.52 22.58 -17.96
CA ARG A 398 -10.33 23.79 -17.70
C ARG A 398 -9.47 24.84 -17.01
N ARG A 399 -8.83 25.68 -17.82
CA ARG A 399 -8.66 27.13 -17.57
C ARG A 399 -8.06 27.78 -18.81
N THR A 400 -8.95 28.41 -19.58
CA THR A 400 -8.79 29.75 -20.17
C THR A 400 -7.38 30.15 -20.59
N MET A 401 -7.06 29.97 -21.87
CA MET A 401 -6.11 30.84 -22.56
C MET A 401 -6.90 32.00 -23.17
N SER A 402 -6.87 33.14 -22.48
CA SER A 402 -6.96 34.44 -23.12
C SER A 402 -5.64 34.61 -23.89
N VAL A 403 -5.72 34.56 -25.21
CA VAL A 403 -4.61 34.92 -26.09
C VAL A 403 -4.83 36.38 -26.46
N GLN A 404 -3.93 37.24 -25.98
CA GLN A 404 -3.77 38.60 -26.49
C GLN A 404 -3.42 38.51 -27.98
N GLN A 405 -4.28 39.06 -28.84
CA GLN A 405 -3.92 39.40 -30.21
C GLN A 405 -3.38 40.84 -30.26
N PRO A 406 -2.43 41.16 -31.16
CA PRO A 406 -1.94 42.52 -31.35
C PRO A 406 -2.91 43.36 -32.22
N ASP A 407 -3.03 44.65 -31.88
CA ASP A 407 -3.93 45.64 -32.48
C ASP A 407 -3.57 46.04 -33.94
N PRO A 408 -4.56 46.41 -34.78
CA PRO A 408 -4.39 47.28 -35.94
C PRO A 408 -5.05 48.68 -35.75
N PRO A 409 -4.73 49.69 -36.60
CA PRO A 409 -4.72 51.10 -36.20
C PRO A 409 -6.05 51.88 -36.35
N CYS A 410 -6.12 52.98 -35.60
CA CYS A 410 -7.20 53.97 -35.41
C CYS A 410 -7.80 54.64 -36.67
N THR A 411 -9.11 54.98 -36.59
CA THR A 411 -9.74 56.34 -36.76
C THR A 411 -11.29 56.23 -36.67
N PRO A 412 -12.11 57.30 -36.62
CA PRO A 412 -12.59 57.97 -35.40
C PRO A 412 -14.12 57.86 -35.14
N ASN A 413 -14.52 58.16 -33.90
CA ASN A 413 -15.85 58.14 -33.27
C ASN A 413 -16.99 58.90 -34.01
N PRO A 414 -18.28 58.61 -33.69
CA PRO A 414 -19.02 59.52 -32.78
C PRO A 414 -19.94 58.85 -31.73
N LYS A 415 -20.39 59.73 -30.82
CA LYS A 415 -20.98 59.62 -29.46
C LYS A 415 -22.32 58.84 -29.27
N PRO A 416 -22.71 58.56 -28.00
CA PRO A 416 -23.87 57.75 -27.63
C PRO A 416 -25.15 58.59 -27.40
N GLU A 417 -26.33 57.99 -27.65
CA GLU A 417 -27.64 58.60 -27.40
C GLU A 417 -28.53 57.71 -26.51
N ARG A 418 -29.31 58.39 -25.66
CA ARG A 418 -30.13 57.94 -24.54
C ARG A 418 -31.60 58.26 -24.85
N ALA A 419 -32.52 57.34 -24.60
CA ALA A 419 -33.95 57.59 -24.32
C ALA A 419 -34.52 56.29 -23.69
N GLN A 420 -35.13 56.20 -22.50
CA GLN A 420 -36.29 56.89 -21.90
C GLN A 420 -37.59 56.85 -22.74
N SER A 421 -38.48 55.90 -22.40
CA SER A 421 -39.94 56.13 -22.34
C SER A 421 -40.68 54.97 -21.64
N GLN A 422 -41.38 55.31 -20.54
CA GLN A 422 -42.66 54.73 -20.11
C GLN A 422 -43.80 55.57 -20.79
N PRO A 423 -45.14 55.28 -20.71
CA PRO A 423 -45.88 54.61 -19.61
C PRO A 423 -47.14 53.76 -19.96
N GLU A 424 -47.68 53.15 -18.89
CA GLU A 424 -49.08 52.86 -18.48
C GLU A 424 -50.18 52.37 -19.45
N SER A 425 -50.90 51.33 -19.00
CA SER A 425 -52.36 51.38 -18.81
C SER A 425 -52.85 50.25 -17.88
N ASP A 426 -53.51 50.68 -16.81
CA ASP A 426 -54.30 49.94 -15.82
C ASP A 426 -55.47 49.15 -16.41
N LYS A 427 -55.83 48.05 -15.73
CA LYS A 427 -57.13 47.84 -15.02
C LYS A 427 -57.29 46.36 -14.64
N ASP A 428 -57.24 46.02 -13.35
CA ASP A 428 -58.38 46.00 -12.39
C ASP A 428 -59.19 44.69 -12.50
N HIS A 429 -59.64 43.98 -11.47
CA HIS A 429 -59.64 44.09 -10.01
C HIS A 429 -59.90 42.65 -9.50
N GLY A 430 -59.27 42.23 -8.40
CA GLY A 430 -60.00 41.88 -7.17
C GLY A 430 -60.44 40.41 -7.09
N GLY A 431 -60.19 39.63 -6.04
CA GLY A 431 -59.71 39.95 -4.70
C GLY A 431 -60.45 39.04 -3.71
N GLY A 432 -59.70 38.31 -2.88
CA GLY A 432 -60.11 37.65 -1.63
C GLY A 432 -61.17 36.54 -1.75
N GLY A 433 -61.21 35.52 -0.90
CA GLY A 433 -60.51 35.27 0.35
C GLY A 433 -61.44 34.45 1.24
N GLY A 434 -60.89 33.44 1.94
CA GLY A 434 -61.43 32.92 3.20
C GLY A 434 -62.48 31.79 3.15
N GLY A 435 -62.11 30.67 3.77
CA GLY A 435 -62.92 30.10 4.86
C GLY A 435 -63.92 28.98 4.56
N GLY A 436 -63.60 27.77 5.04
CA GLY A 436 -64.45 27.10 6.03
C GLY A 436 -65.57 26.14 5.57
N THR A 437 -65.44 24.89 6.05
CA THR A 437 -66.50 23.96 6.51
C THR A 437 -67.30 23.10 5.52
N GLY A 438 -67.42 21.80 5.87
CA GLY A 438 -68.54 20.93 5.48
C GLY A 438 -68.17 19.56 4.87
N GLY A 439 -68.09 18.50 5.68
CA GLY A 439 -68.42 17.14 5.21
C GLY A 439 -69.93 16.86 5.39
N PRO A 440 -70.46 15.63 5.28
CA PRO A 440 -69.94 14.39 4.68
C PRO A 440 -70.92 13.78 3.63
N GLY A 441 -70.51 12.72 2.92
CA GLY A 441 -71.41 11.96 2.02
C GLY A 441 -70.90 10.55 1.70
N VAL A 442 -71.50 9.55 2.34
CA VAL A 442 -71.36 8.11 2.10
C VAL A 442 -72.35 7.66 1.00
N TRP A 443 -72.13 6.45 0.44
CA TRP A 443 -73.02 5.48 -0.25
C TRP A 443 -72.35 5.03 -1.58
N GLY A 444 -72.12 3.75 -1.92
CA GLY A 444 -72.34 2.45 -1.29
C GLY A 444 -71.97 1.29 -2.25
N ARG A 445 -71.88 0.07 -1.69
CA ARG A 445 -71.97 -1.30 -2.28
C ARG A 445 -70.84 -1.94 -3.12
N ALA A 446 -70.06 -2.78 -2.43
CA ALA A 446 -69.90 -4.25 -2.54
C ALA A 446 -70.07 -5.00 -3.89
N SER A 447 -69.10 -5.89 -4.19
CA SER A 447 -69.32 -7.35 -4.28
C SER A 447 -67.98 -8.13 -4.24
N MET A 448 -67.93 -9.19 -3.42
CA MET A 448 -66.89 -10.23 -3.36
C MET A 448 -67.40 -11.47 -4.09
N HIS A 449 -66.51 -12.26 -4.70
CA HIS A 449 -66.71 -13.71 -4.78
C HIS A 449 -65.38 -14.47 -4.73
N ARG A 450 -65.34 -15.47 -3.84
CA ARG A 450 -64.33 -16.52 -3.65
C ARG A 450 -65.07 -17.85 -3.46
N GLY A 451 -64.42 -18.96 -3.82
CA GLY A 451 -64.77 -20.35 -3.44
C GLY A 451 -64.76 -21.30 -4.65
N ASP A 452 -64.30 -22.56 -4.60
CA ASP A 452 -63.79 -23.34 -3.47
C ASP A 452 -63.16 -24.70 -3.93
N THR A 453 -62.18 -25.16 -3.15
CA THR A 453 -61.78 -26.52 -2.68
C THR A 453 -62.04 -27.87 -3.42
N THR A 454 -60.93 -28.63 -3.59
CA THR A 454 -60.56 -30.04 -3.20
C THR A 454 -61.52 -31.24 -3.39
N PRO A 455 -61.04 -32.51 -3.40
CA PRO A 455 -60.42 -33.22 -2.26
C PRO A 455 -58.89 -33.32 -2.29
#